data_AF-A0A0M4SN22-F1
#
_entry.id   AF-A0A0M4SN22-F1
#
_cell.length_a   1.000
_cell.length_b   1.000
_cell.length_c   1.000
_cell.angle_alpha   90.00
_cell.angle_beta   90.00
_cell.angle_gamma   90.00
#
_symmetry.space_group_name_H-M   'P 1'
#
loop_
_entity.id
_entity.type
_entity.pdbx_description
1 polymer ?
#
loop_
_entity_poly.entity_id
_entity_poly.type
_entity_poly.pdbx_seq_one_letter_code
_entity_poly.pdbx_strand_id
1 'polypeptide(L)' 'MCDPETLSQILGTEVGGLAPFGYELNVQLVVSSTLFKQKYIYLNPGRNDATICISGEDFKSVMLGNKARIL' A
#
# COMPACT_ATOMS: atom_id res chain seq x y z
N MET A 1 11.26 -11.23 5.79
CA MET A 1 9.93 -10.92 6.37
C MET A 1 10.16 -10.15 7.66
N CYS A 2 9.29 -9.19 7.97
CA CYS A 2 9.39 -8.39 9.20
C CYS A 2 8.59 -9.07 10.33
N ASP A 3 9.00 -8.86 11.57
CA ASP A 3 8.25 -9.32 12.74
C ASP A 3 6.92 -8.55 12.88
N PRO A 4 5.77 -9.24 13.04
CA PRO A 4 4.46 -8.58 13.07
C PRO A 4 4.25 -7.60 14.23
N GLU A 5 4.82 -7.89 15.40
CA GLU A 5 4.67 -7.05 16.60
C GLU A 5 5.44 -5.74 16.43
N THR A 6 6.68 -5.85 15.95
CA THR A 6 7.52 -4.71 15.59
C THR A 6 6.86 -3.84 14.53
N LEU A 7 6.27 -4.45 13.50
CA LEU A 7 5.59 -3.73 12.43
C LEU A 7 4.37 -2.95 12.94
N SER A 8 3.56 -3.56 13.80
CA SER A 8 2.41 -2.92 14.44
C SER A 8 2.81 -1.73 15.29
N GLN A 9 3.89 -1.85 16.07
CA GLN A 9 4.43 -0.75 16.89
C GLN A 9 4.93 0.43 16.04
N ILE A 10 5.56 0.15 14.89
CA ILE A 10 6.12 1.19 14.01
C ILE A 10 5.03 1.88 13.18
N LEU A 11 4.10 1.11 12.62
CA LEU A 11 3.11 1.60 11.66
C LEU A 11 1.74 1.88 12.26
N GLY A 12 1.53 1.56 13.54
CA GLY A 12 0.26 1.77 14.24
C GLY A 12 -0.92 1.03 13.62
N THR A 13 -0.66 -0.05 12.89
CA THR A 13 -1.66 -0.78 12.10
C THR A 13 -1.63 -2.27 12.45
N GLU A 14 -2.81 -2.86 12.63
CA GLU A 14 -2.94 -4.30 12.87
C GLU A 14 -2.46 -5.12 11.67
N VAL A 15 -2.00 -6.35 11.94
CA VAL A 15 -1.63 -7.30 10.90
C VAL A 15 -2.83 -7.54 9.97
N GLY A 16 -2.58 -7.43 8.66
CA GLY A 16 -3.62 -7.51 7.63
C GLY A 16 -4.28 -6.18 7.28
N GLY A 17 -4.09 -5.15 8.11
CA GLY A 17 -4.64 -3.79 7.95
C GLY A 17 -3.81 -2.85 7.08
N LEU A 18 -2.63 -3.24 6.60
CA LEU A 18 -1.64 -2.32 6.04
C LEU A 18 -2.09 -1.65 4.73
N ALA A 19 -2.06 -0.32 4.71
CA ALA A 19 -2.23 0.46 3.50
C ALA A 19 -0.93 0.53 2.67
N PRO A 20 -1.00 0.65 1.34
CA PRO A 20 0.20 0.78 0.52
C PRO A 20 0.79 2.20 0.54
N PHE A 21 0.16 3.17 1.20
CA PHE A 21 0.57 4.57 1.28
C PHE A 21 -0.04 5.26 2.50
N GLY A 22 0.37 6.51 2.78
CA GLY A 22 -0.15 7.31 3.90
C GLY A 22 0.65 7.21 5.20
N TYR A 23 1.88 6.70 5.13
CA TYR A 23 2.78 6.63 6.28
C TYR A 23 3.46 7.98 6.53
N GLU A 24 3.56 8.40 7.80
CA GLU A 24 4.38 9.54 8.20
C GLU A 24 5.89 9.20 8.20
N LEU A 25 6.20 7.91 8.35
CA LEU A 25 7.56 7.40 8.31
C LEU A 25 8.09 7.35 6.87
N ASN A 26 9.40 7.54 6.73
CA ASN A 26 10.09 7.46 5.45
C ASN A 26 10.23 5.99 5.00
N VAL A 27 9.15 5.43 4.45
CA VAL A 27 9.08 4.06 3.94
C VAL A 27 9.29 4.06 2.43
N GLN A 28 10.28 3.30 1.96
CA GLN A 28 10.47 3.09 0.52
C GLN A 28 9.42 2.11 -0.02
N LEU A 29 8.54 2.60 -0.90
CA LEU A 29 7.54 1.78 -1.57
C LEU A 29 8.13 1.13 -2.82
N VAL A 30 7.85 -0.16 -3.02
CA VAL A 30 8.24 -0.93 -4.19
C VAL A 30 7.02 -1.65 -4.74
N VAL A 31 6.70 -1.45 -6.02
CA VAL A 31 5.43 -1.89 -6.63
C VAL A 31 5.69 -2.63 -7.93
N SER A 32 5.04 -3.77 -8.12
CA SER A 32 5.10 -4.51 -9.40
C SER A 32 4.30 -3.79 -10.48
N SER A 33 4.94 -3.55 -11.63
CA SER A 33 4.32 -2.99 -12.83
C SER A 33 3.14 -3.80 -13.38
N THR A 34 3.06 -5.08 -13.02
CA THR A 34 1.93 -5.95 -13.41
C THR A 34 0.60 -5.52 -12.79
N LEU A 35 0.63 -4.84 -11.64
CA LEU A 35 -0.58 -4.33 -10.97
C LEU A 35 -1.28 -3.27 -11.82
N PHE A 36 -0.55 -2.44 -12.56
CA PHE A 36 -1.13 -1.38 -13.39
C PHE A 36 -1.93 -1.89 -14.59
N LYS A 37 -1.82 -3.19 -14.91
CA LYS A 37 -2.61 -3.83 -15.97
C LYS A 37 -3.99 -4.29 -15.48
N GLN A 38 -4.23 -4.27 -14.18
CA GLN A 38 -5.51 -4.69 -13.62
C GLN A 38 -6.57 -3.60 -13.82
N LYS A 39 -7.79 -4.02 -14.17
CA LYS A 39 -8.93 -3.10 -14.27
C LYS A 39 -9.21 -2.42 -12.93
N TYR A 40 -9.15 -3.20 -11.85
CA TYR A 40 -9.29 -2.73 -10.48
C TYR A 40 -8.27 -3.42 -9.58
N ILE A 41 -7.82 -2.70 -8.56
CA ILE A 41 -6.94 -3.17 -7.49
C ILE A 41 -7.67 -2.91 -6.17
N TYR A 42 -7.66 -3.91 -5.28
CA TYR A 42 -8.27 -3.85 -3.96
C TYR A 42 -7.18 -3.80 -2.90
N LEU A 43 -7.25 -2.80 -2.03
CA LEU A 43 -6.20 -2.48 -1.06
C LEU A 43 -6.81 -2.25 0.32
N ASN A 44 -6.07 -2.58 1.37
CA ASN A 44 -6.50 -2.24 2.72
C ASN A 44 -6.32 -0.72 2.97
N PRO A 45 -7.31 -0.01 3.54
CA PRO A 45 -7.21 1.40 3.87
C PRO A 45 -6.49 1.73 5.19
N GLY A 46 -5.88 0.77 5.90
CA GLY A 46 -5.38 0.99 7.28
C GLY A 46 -6.37 0.52 8.35
N ARG A 47 -7.46 -0.14 7.97
CA ARG A 47 -8.54 -0.60 8.85
C ARG A 47 -9.25 -1.80 8.26
N ASN A 48 -9.68 -2.72 9.13
CA ASN A 48 -10.17 -4.04 8.71
C ASN A 48 -11.65 -4.07 8.28
N ASP A 49 -12.38 -2.96 8.40
CA ASP A 49 -13.81 -2.84 8.09
C ASP A 49 -14.08 -2.30 6.67
N ALA A 50 -13.03 -2.01 5.89
CA ALA A 50 -13.17 -1.40 4.58
C ALA A 50 -12.12 -1.88 3.57
N THR A 51 -12.35 -1.59 2.30
CA THR A 51 -11.42 -1.87 1.20
C THR A 51 -11.46 -0.71 0.22
N ILE A 52 -10.29 -0.28 -0.24
CA ILE A 52 -10.16 0.69 -1.34
C ILE A 52 -10.22 -0.08 -2.65
N CYS A 53 -11.14 0.32 -3.54
CA CYS A 53 -11.15 -0.10 -4.93
C CYS A 53 -10.63 1.07 -5.80
N ILE A 54 -9.57 0.83 -6.57
CA ILE A 54 -8.93 1.84 -7.42
C ILE A 54 -8.60 1.22 -8.78
N SER A 55 -8.66 2.01 -9.86
CA SER A 55 -8.23 1.53 -11.18
C SER A 55 -6.71 1.31 -11.21
N GLY A 56 -6.23 0.45 -12.12
CA GLY A 56 -4.78 0.26 -12.29
C GLY A 56 -4.04 1.54 -12.70
N GLU A 57 -4.70 2.41 -13.48
CA GLU A 57 -4.16 3.68 -13.96
C GLU A 57 -4.07 4.72 -12.83
N ASP A 58 -5.13 4.86 -12.04
CA ASP A 58 -5.13 5.76 -10.88
C ASP A 58 -4.13 5.29 -9.83
N PHE A 59 -4.07 3.98 -9.59
CA PHE A 59 -3.09 3.42 -8.67
C PHE A 59 -1.65 3.71 -9.10
N LYS A 60 -1.34 3.60 -10.40
CA LYS A 60 -0.04 4.01 -10.94
C LYS A 60 0.25 5.48 -10.63
N SER A 61 -0.73 6.35 -10.82
CA SER A 61 -0.59 7.79 -10.56
C SER A 61 -0.33 8.08 -9.07
N VAL A 62 -1.05 7.40 -8.17
CA VAL A 62 -0.83 7.49 -6.72
C VAL A 62 0.58 6.99 -6.35
N MET A 63 1.02 5.85 -6.88
CA MET A 63 2.34 5.29 -6.58
C MET A 63 3.48 6.19 -7.05
N LEU A 64 3.35 6.79 -8.23
CA LEU A 64 4.31 7.77 -8.75
C LEU A 64 4.36 9.03 -7.88
N GLY A 65 3.20 9.54 -7.43
CA GLY A 65 3.13 10.68 -6.51
C GLY A 65 3.80 10.41 -5.15
N ASN A 66 3.75 9.16 -4.69
CA ASN A 66 4.44 8.70 -3.48
C ASN A 66 5.89 8.27 -3.73
N LYS A 67 6.47 8.56 -4.91
CA LYS A 67 7.86 8.24 -5.29
C LYS A 67 8.19 6.74 -5.16
N ALA A 68 7.20 5.87 -5.37
CA ALA A 68 7.41 4.43 -5.32
C ALA A 68 8.35 3.96 -6.44
N ARG A 69 9.21 2.99 -6.14
CA ARG A 69 10.02 2.30 -7.13
C ARG A 69 9.16 1.26 -7.85
N ILE A 70 9.03 1.40 -9.16
CA ILE A 70 8.31 0.44 -10.00
C ILE A 70 9.30 -0.64 -10.47
N LEU A 71 8.90 -1.91 -10.31
CA LEU A 71 9.64 -3.10 -10.78
C LEU A 71 8.93 -3.79 -11.95
#